data_AF-A0A9D1HY34-F1
#
_entry.id   AF-A0A9D1HY34-F1
#
_cell.length_a   1.000
_cell.length_b   1.000
_cell.length_c   1.000
_cell.angle_alpha   90.00
_cell.angle_beta   90.00
_cell.angle_gamma   90.00
#
_symmetry.space_group_name_H-M   'P 1'
#
loop_
_entity.id
_entity.type
_entity.pdbx_description
1 polymer ?
#
loop_
_entity_poly.entity_id
_entity_poly.type
_entity_poly.pdbx_seq_one_letter_code
_entity_poly.pdbx_strand_id
1 'polypeptide(L)'
;MRSKRQSALKGKLINLVFKEKVLSARILVSFFERTKGLIGASRSALPVLLLECSDIHTHLMAFPIDIAFINSEGEVMSVCLSLHCGARIRCEGAIAVLERPASKSGWVVPGEQIVRQTLQ
;
A
#
# COMPACT_ATOMS: atom_id res chain seq x y z
N MET A 1 19.78 -2.35 10.32
CA MET A 1 19.28 -2.41 11.72
C MET A 1 17.80 -2.05 11.70
N ARG A 2 16.91 -2.98 12.07
CA ARG A 2 15.46 -2.72 12.13
C ARG A 2 15.17 -1.74 13.27
N SER A 3 14.59 -0.59 12.96
CA SER A 3 14.21 0.42 13.97
C SER A 3 13.14 -0.17 14.90
N LYS A 4 13.29 0.03 16.22
CA LYS A 4 12.28 -0.36 17.24
C LYS A 4 10.86 0.11 16.88
N ARG A 5 10.73 1.21 16.12
CA ARG A 5 9.45 1.74 15.63
C ARG A 5 8.71 0.80 14.68
N GLN A 6 9.40 0.07 13.80
CA GLN A 6 8.74 -0.84 12.84
C GLN A 6 8.06 -2.01 13.56
N SER A 7 8.71 -2.55 14.59
CA SER A 7 8.15 -3.66 15.37
C SER A 7 6.82 -3.29 16.03
N ALA A 8 6.63 -2.02 16.41
CA ALA A 8 5.41 -1.53 17.05
C ALA A 8 4.26 -1.27 16.07
N LEU A 9 4.54 -1.19 14.77
CA LEU A 9 3.55 -0.92 13.71
C LEU A 9 3.12 -2.18 12.97
N LYS A 10 3.94 -3.24 13.02
CA LYS A 10 3.72 -4.49 12.30
C LYS A 10 2.31 -5.05 12.56
N GLY A 11 1.55 -5.29 11.48
CA GLY A 11 0.24 -5.91 11.53
C GLY A 11 -0.89 -5.02 12.06
N LYS A 12 -0.60 -3.80 12.53
CA LYS A 12 -1.63 -2.84 12.96
C LYS A 12 -2.46 -2.36 11.79
N LEU A 13 -3.69 -1.95 12.09
CA LEU A 13 -4.56 -1.30 11.13
C LEU A 13 -4.34 0.21 11.23
N ILE A 14 -4.17 0.88 10.09
CA ILE A 14 -4.07 2.33 10.02
C ILE A 14 -5.20 2.88 9.17
N ASN A 15 -5.82 3.95 9.65
CA ASN A 15 -6.76 4.75 8.88
C ASN A 15 -6.01 5.93 8.29
N LEU A 16 -5.93 5.99 6.97
CA LEU A 16 -5.39 7.10 6.22
C LEU A 16 -6.54 7.96 5.73
N VAL A 17 -6.52 9.23 6.11
CA VAL A 17 -7.51 10.21 5.70
C VAL A 17 -6.91 11.05 4.59
N PHE A 18 -7.52 10.96 3.43
CA PHE A 18 -7.38 11.89 2.32
C PHE A 18 -8.59 12.82 2.36
N LYS A 19 -8.50 14.01 1.75
CA LYS A 19 -9.49 15.11 1.86
C LYS A 19 -10.96 14.66 2.08
N GLU A 20 -11.49 13.81 1.20
CA GLU A 20 -12.88 13.31 1.28
C GLU A 20 -12.96 11.78 1.43
N LYS A 21 -11.83 11.09 1.65
CA LYS A 21 -11.74 9.62 1.63
C LYS A 21 -11.03 9.10 2.87
N VAL A 22 -11.53 8.02 3.43
CA VAL A 22 -10.85 7.29 4.50
C VAL A 22 -10.54 5.88 4.00
N LEU A 23 -9.29 5.47 4.15
CA LEU A 23 -8.81 4.16 3.74
C LEU A 23 -8.15 3.45 4.92
N SER A 24 -8.68 2.29 5.28
CA SER A 24 -8.10 1.41 6.30
C SER A 24 -7.16 0.42 5.64
N ALA A 25 -5.91 0.35 6.11
CA ALA A 25 -4.90 -0.55 5.57
C ALA A 25 -4.12 -1.24 6.69
N ARG A 26 -3.78 -2.51 6.47
CA ARG A 26 -2.90 -3.25 7.40
C ARG A 26 -1.44 -2.91 7.11
N ILE A 27 -0.69 -2.55 8.14
CA ILE A 27 0.70 -2.16 8.00
C ILE A 27 1.60 -3.39 7.90
N LEU A 28 2.38 -3.45 6.81
CA LEU A 28 3.39 -4.46 6.54
C LEU A 28 4.77 -3.80 6.51
N VAL A 29 5.67 -4.24 7.39
CA VAL A 29 6.97 -3.58 7.60
C VAL A 29 8.17 -4.47 7.31
N SER A 30 8.03 -5.79 7.44
CA SER A 30 9.15 -6.69 7.27
C SER A 30 9.34 -7.05 5.80
N PHE A 31 10.58 -7.34 5.41
CA PHE A 31 10.92 -7.74 4.04
C PHE A 31 9.99 -8.83 3.49
N PHE A 32 9.78 -9.91 4.26
CA PHE A 32 8.90 -11.01 3.88
C PHE A 32 7.43 -10.61 3.73
N GLU A 33 6.93 -9.70 4.59
CA GLU A 33 5.56 -9.18 4.45
C GLU A 33 5.43 -8.31 3.21
N ARG A 34 6.44 -7.50 2.88
CA ARG A 34 6.44 -6.66 1.67
C ARG A 34 6.49 -7.48 0.40
N THR A 35 7.34 -8.51 0.34
CA THR A 35 7.39 -9.42 -0.81
C THR A 35 6.13 -10.28 -0.93
N LYS A 36 5.41 -10.48 0.18
CA LYS A 36 4.13 -11.20 0.16
C LYS A 36 3.00 -10.29 -0.29
N GLY A 37 2.88 -9.08 0.27
CA GLY A 37 1.74 -8.19 0.03
C GLY A 37 0.41 -8.94 0.16
N LEU A 38 -0.36 -8.95 -0.93
CA LEU A 38 -1.64 -9.66 -1.06
C LEU A 38 -1.54 -11.08 -1.65
N ILE A 39 -0.35 -11.65 -1.85
CA ILE A 39 -0.18 -13.03 -2.31
C ILE A 39 -0.82 -14.00 -1.31
N GLY A 40 -1.70 -14.86 -1.83
CA GLY A 40 -2.48 -15.83 -1.04
C GLY A 40 -3.66 -15.22 -0.28
N ALA A 41 -3.99 -13.94 -0.48
CA ALA A 41 -5.18 -13.32 0.06
C ALA A 41 -6.42 -13.62 -0.82
N SER A 42 -7.62 -13.22 -0.36
CA SER A 42 -8.84 -13.23 -1.17
C SER A 42 -9.07 -11.88 -1.85
N ARG A 43 -9.99 -11.83 -2.83
CA ARG A 43 -10.45 -10.57 -3.46
C ARG A 43 -11.18 -9.62 -2.49
N SER A 44 -11.58 -10.13 -1.32
CA SER A 44 -12.22 -9.35 -0.25
C SER A 44 -11.24 -8.91 0.84
N ALA A 45 -9.95 -9.15 0.65
CA ALA A 45 -8.93 -8.76 1.62
C ALA A 45 -8.88 -7.24 1.82
N LEU A 46 -8.60 -6.83 3.05
CA LEU A 46 -8.35 -5.44 3.37
C LEU A 46 -7.11 -4.93 2.62
N PRO A 47 -7.07 -3.62 2.28
CA PRO A 47 -5.86 -3.00 1.78
C PRO A 47 -4.67 -3.20 2.73
N VAL A 48 -3.46 -3.15 2.17
CA VAL A 48 -2.21 -3.18 2.92
C VAL A 48 -1.38 -1.94 2.63
N LEU A 49 -0.61 -1.50 3.63
CA LEU A 49 0.36 -0.43 3.51
C LEU A 49 1.76 -1.01 3.72
N LEU A 50 2.53 -1.11 2.65
CA LEU A 50 3.92 -1.55 2.67
C LEU A 50 4.81 -0.37 3.04
N LEU A 51 5.41 -0.36 4.23
CA LEU A 51 6.33 0.70 4.64
C LEU A 51 7.76 0.44 4.14
N GLU A 52 8.47 1.53 3.85
CA GLU A 52 9.80 1.52 3.21
C GLU A 52 9.80 0.69 1.92
N CYS A 53 8.81 0.95 1.07
CA CYS A 53 8.62 0.25 -0.19
C CYS A 53 8.46 1.27 -1.32
N SER A 54 9.21 1.06 -2.39
CA SER A 54 9.20 1.87 -3.62
C SER A 54 9.14 1.03 -4.90
N ASP A 55 8.99 -0.30 -4.75
CA ASP A 55 9.07 -1.29 -5.83
C ASP A 55 8.08 -2.42 -5.51
N ILE A 56 7.19 -2.70 -6.46
CA ILE A 56 6.14 -3.72 -6.34
C ILE A 56 6.32 -4.73 -7.45
N HIS A 57 6.12 -6.01 -7.11
CA HIS A 57 5.99 -7.07 -8.09
C HIS A 57 4.60 -7.71 -7.97
N THR A 58 4.03 -8.10 -9.10
CA THR A 58 2.74 -8.81 -9.12
C THR A 58 2.87 -10.28 -9.47
N HIS A 59 4.09 -10.82 -9.55
CA HIS A 59 4.32 -12.26 -9.70
C HIS A 59 3.59 -13.03 -8.59
N LEU A 60 3.00 -14.18 -8.93
CA LEU A 60 2.21 -15.04 -8.03
C LEU A 60 0.88 -14.45 -7.55
N MET A 61 0.47 -13.28 -8.04
CA MET A 61 -0.84 -12.72 -7.72
C MET A 61 -1.97 -13.49 -8.42
N ALA A 62 -2.93 -13.97 -7.64
CA ALA A 62 -4.11 -14.67 -8.14
C ALA A 62 -5.20 -13.74 -8.70
N PHE A 63 -5.10 -12.44 -8.45
CA PHE A 63 -6.04 -11.41 -8.89
C PHE A 63 -5.31 -10.08 -9.10
N PRO A 64 -5.83 -9.19 -9.96
CA PRO A 64 -5.23 -7.89 -10.18
C PRO A 64 -5.35 -6.99 -8.93
N ILE A 65 -4.39 -6.08 -8.76
CA ILE A 65 -4.36 -5.12 -7.64
C ILE A 65 -4.34 -3.67 -8.12
N ASP A 66 -4.88 -2.79 -7.31
CA ASP A 66 -4.64 -1.35 -7.43
C ASP A 66 -3.54 -0.96 -6.46
N ILE A 67 -2.59 -0.14 -6.91
CA ILE A 67 -1.49 0.36 -6.07
C ILE A 67 -1.40 1.89 -6.10
N ALA A 68 -0.91 2.46 -5.01
CA ALA A 68 -0.55 3.87 -4.92
C ALA A 68 0.78 4.05 -4.17
N PHE A 69 1.75 4.70 -4.81
CA PHE A 69 3.03 5.06 -4.21
C PHE A 69 2.92 6.37 -3.44
N ILE A 70 3.50 6.43 -2.24
CA ILE A 70 3.40 7.58 -1.34
C ILE A 70 4.80 8.04 -0.92
N ASN A 71 5.07 9.34 -0.98
CA ASN A 71 6.34 9.94 -0.55
C ASN A 71 6.39 10.18 0.97
N SER A 72 7.52 10.72 1.45
CA SER A 72 7.73 11.00 2.88
C SER A 72 6.84 12.09 3.47
N GLU A 73 6.27 12.94 2.63
CA GLU A 73 5.34 13.99 3.02
C GLU A 73 3.89 13.48 3.11
N GLY A 74 3.64 12.26 2.62
CA GLY A 74 2.31 11.64 2.59
C GLY A 74 1.52 11.94 1.31
N GLU A 75 2.18 12.40 0.25
CA GLU A 75 1.58 12.68 -1.05
C GLU A 75 1.57 11.40 -1.90
N VAL A 76 0.48 11.14 -2.60
CA VAL A 76 0.37 10.08 -3.59
C VAL A 76 1.13 10.49 -4.85
N MET A 77 2.26 9.85 -5.13
CA MET A 77 3.11 10.18 -6.28
C MET A 77 2.61 9.55 -7.58
N SER A 78 2.14 8.31 -7.53
CA SER A 78 1.74 7.54 -8.70
C SER A 78 0.73 6.46 -8.33
N VAL A 79 -0.17 6.16 -9.26
CA VAL A 79 -1.24 5.19 -9.10
C VAL A 79 -1.27 4.28 -10.32
N CYS A 80 -1.38 2.98 -10.10
CA CYS A 80 -1.62 2.00 -11.15
C CYS A 80 -2.81 1.14 -10.76
N LEU A 81 -3.82 1.11 -11.63
CA LEU A 81 -5.05 0.36 -11.40
C LEU A 81 -5.01 -0.96 -12.16
N SER A 82 -5.65 -1.98 -11.60
CA SER A 82 -5.82 -3.30 -12.24
C SER A 82 -4.51 -3.93 -12.73
N LEU A 83 -3.44 -3.84 -11.94
CA LEU A 83 -2.17 -4.50 -12.27
C LEU A 83 -2.34 -6.02 -12.21
N HIS A 84 -2.22 -6.66 -13.37
CA HIS A 84 -2.23 -8.11 -13.50
C HIS A 84 -0.89 -8.73 -13.07
N CYS A 85 -0.90 -10.06 -12.89
CA CYS A 85 0.31 -10.82 -12.61
C CYS A 85 1.37 -10.65 -13.71
N GLY A 86 2.65 -10.63 -13.32
CA GLY A 86 3.79 -10.58 -14.23
C GLY A 86 4.38 -9.19 -14.47
N ALA A 87 4.00 -8.20 -13.66
CA ALA A 87 4.54 -6.85 -13.70
C ALA A 87 5.50 -6.58 -12.55
N ARG A 88 6.40 -5.61 -12.77
CA ARG A 88 7.22 -4.99 -11.73
C ARG A 88 7.20 -3.47 -11.94
N ILE A 89 6.75 -2.73 -10.95
CA ILE A 89 6.58 -1.28 -11.01
C ILE A 89 7.40 -0.64 -9.91
N ARG A 90 8.13 0.43 -10.24
CA ARG A 90 8.95 1.20 -9.30
C ARG A 90 8.57 2.67 -9.35
N CYS A 91 8.57 3.33 -8.21
CA CYS A 91 8.42 4.77 -8.10
C CYS A 91 9.53 5.31 -7.19
N GLU A 92 10.50 6.01 -7.79
CA GLU A 92 11.57 6.65 -7.03
C GLU A 92 11.02 7.74 -6.11
N GLY A 93 11.57 7.87 -4.91
CA GLY A 93 11.09 8.81 -3.88
C GLY A 93 9.92 8.30 -3.04
N ALA A 94 9.26 7.21 -3.45
CA ALA A 94 8.23 6.58 -2.63
C ALA A 94 8.85 5.94 -1.38
N ILE A 95 8.21 6.12 -0.23
CA ILE A 95 8.58 5.46 1.02
C ILE A 95 7.51 4.48 1.49
N ALA A 96 6.34 4.47 0.86
CA ALA A 96 5.29 3.53 1.15
C ALA A 96 4.47 3.20 -0.10
N VAL A 97 3.85 2.02 -0.09
CA VAL A 97 2.90 1.62 -1.13
C VAL A 97 1.61 1.13 -0.49
N LEU A 98 0.49 1.71 -0.91
CA LEU A 98 -0.83 1.13 -0.67
C LEU A 98 -1.15 0.11 -1.75
N GLU A 99 -1.62 -1.06 -1.34
CA GLU A 99 -2.15 -2.08 -2.24
C GLU A 99 -3.58 -2.44 -1.81
N ARG A 100 -4.46 -2.69 -2.78
CA ARG A 100 -5.74 -3.37 -2.56
C ARG A 100 -6.05 -4.35 -3.69
N PRO A 101 -6.94 -5.33 -3.48
CA PRO A 101 -7.58 -6.02 -4.60
C PRO A 101 -8.22 -5.00 -5.56
N ALA A 102 -8.01 -5.18 -6.86
CA ALA A 102 -8.52 -4.24 -7.86
C ALA A 102 -10.04 -4.12 -7.77
N SER A 103 -10.53 -2.88 -7.79
CA SER A 103 -11.94 -2.56 -7.60
C SER A 103 -12.37 -1.40 -8.48
N LYS A 104 -13.66 -1.38 -8.85
CA LYS A 104 -14.31 -0.22 -9.50
C LYS A 104 -14.63 0.91 -8.53
N SER A 105 -14.54 0.66 -7.22
CA SER A 105 -14.75 1.69 -6.20
C SER A 105 -13.64 2.75 -6.25
N GLY A 106 -13.96 3.96 -5.79
CA GLY A 106 -13.01 5.06 -5.76
C GLY A 106 -11.67 4.68 -5.11
N TRP A 107 -10.59 5.23 -5.66
CA TRP A 107 -9.24 5.10 -5.15
C TRP A 107 -8.64 6.47 -4.89
N VAL A 108 -7.43 6.48 -4.35
CA VAL A 108 -6.62 7.70 -4.29
C VAL A 108 -6.07 8.02 -5.68
N VAL A 109 -5.74 9.29 -5.91
CA VAL A 109 -5.17 9.77 -7.18
C VAL A 109 -3.86 10.52 -6.95
N PRO A 110 -2.97 10.62 -7.95
CA PRO A 110 -1.74 11.39 -7.82
C PRO A 110 -1.99 12.83 -7.34
N GLY A 111 -1.14 13.32 -6.45
CA GLY A 111 -1.26 14.64 -5.80
C GLY A 111 -2.21 14.68 -4.59
N GLU A 112 -2.95 13.62 -4.28
CA GLU A 112 -3.71 13.57 -3.02
C GLU A 112 -2.77 13.44 -1.82
N GLN A 113 -3.07 14.21 -0.77
CA GLN A 113 -2.30 14.21 0.48
C GLN A 113 -3.02 13.42 1.57
N ILE A 114 -2.25 12.64 2.33
CA ILE A 114 -2.69 12.15 3.64
C ILE A 114 -2.75 13.37 4.59
N VAL A 115 -3.97 13.79 4.94
CA VAL A 115 -4.20 14.93 5.84
C VAL A 115 -4.21 14.50 7.31
N ARG A 116 -4.52 13.23 7.58
CA ARG A 116 -4.52 12.65 8.93
C ARG A 116 -4.33 11.15 8.86
N GLN A 117 -3.68 10.59 9.87
CA GLN A 117 -3.59 9.15 10.06
C GLN A 117 -3.87 8.74 11.50
N THR A 118 -4.47 7.58 11.70
CA THR A 118 -4.78 7.06 13.05
C THR A 118 -4.56 5.56 13.10
N LEU A 119 -3.77 5.11 14.06
CA LEU A 119 -3.53 3.68 14.32
C LEU A 119 -4.66 3.10 15.17
N GLN A 120 -5.06 1.88 14.85
CA GLN A 120 -5.98 1.06 15.62
C GLN A 120 -5.24 -0.13 16.26
#